data_AF-A0A0A2XH29-F1
#
_entry.id   AF-A0A0A2XH29-F1
#
_cell.length_a   1.000
_cell.length_b   1.000
_cell.length_c   1.000
_cell.angle_alpha   90.00
_cell.angle_beta   90.00
_cell.angle_gamma   90.00
#
_symmetry.space_group_name_H-M   'P 1'
#
loop_
_entity.id
_entity.type
_entity.pdbx_description
1 polymer ?
#
loop_
_entity_poly.entity_id
_entity_poly.type
_entity_poly.pdbx_seq_one_letter_code
_entity_poly.pdbx_strand_id
1 'polypeptide(L)'
;MNPFGATGGQAIAVGNEALASGAYAVAMGAQTKASGMSSIAIGNETEASGDQSFTGGPFAKATGNFSTALGNGANAMGVTAVAIGNGAKSNSIQGIAIGSGAQVNSQKEDSTGSIAIGRNAQSNAGLSIAIGADARNFTGGTYTAGTAVGTGAKTGGAGGVAIGNNAQANINNGNPSGIYGTAIGTSSDARGTYSVALGLLAKATADYSLALGPYAIANIDSSIALGHSSVADRAAKVDGYNPLGAKPKDAKESTWRSSAGAVSVGNSERDITRQITNVAAGSEDTDAVNVAQLKQIQGKMDQDIAGLENKINSSIDNIDTSFNI
;
A
#
# COMPACT_ATOMS: atom_id res chain seq x y z
N MET A 1 -43.08 34.10 23.64
CA MET A 1 -42.36 33.35 24.71
C MET A 1 -40.87 33.57 24.51
N ASN A 2 -40.06 33.50 25.58
CA ASN A 2 -38.61 33.44 25.42
C ASN A 2 -38.25 32.05 24.82
N PRO A 3 -37.56 31.96 23.68
CA PRO A 3 -37.18 30.68 23.08
C PRO A 3 -35.95 30.03 23.76
N PHE A 4 -35.31 30.70 24.72
CA PHE A 4 -34.13 30.25 25.42
C PHE A 4 -34.46 29.70 26.82
N GLY A 5 -33.58 28.87 27.37
CA GLY A 5 -33.71 28.20 28.67
C GLY A 5 -33.80 26.67 28.57
N ALA A 6 -34.10 26.03 29.69
CA ALA A 6 -34.35 24.60 29.79
C ALA A 6 -35.83 24.33 29.49
N THR A 7 -36.15 24.06 28.22
CA THR A 7 -37.53 23.80 27.77
C THR A 7 -37.83 22.31 27.64
N GLY A 8 -36.80 21.46 27.58
CA GLY A 8 -36.93 20.01 27.64
C GLY A 8 -37.21 19.49 29.06
N GLY A 9 -37.88 18.34 29.16
CA GLY A 9 -38.13 17.69 30.45
C GLY A 9 -36.82 17.32 31.16
N GLN A 10 -36.63 17.77 32.40
CA GLN A 10 -35.42 17.55 33.21
C GLN A 10 -34.11 18.09 32.55
N ALA A 11 -34.23 19.09 31.67
CA ALA A 11 -33.09 19.72 31.02
C ALA A 11 -32.38 20.76 31.92
N ILE A 12 -31.14 21.10 31.59
CA ILE A 12 -30.32 22.12 32.26
C ILE A 12 -29.84 23.13 31.21
N ALA A 13 -30.07 24.42 31.44
CA ALA A 13 -29.56 25.50 30.59
C ALA A 13 -28.87 26.57 31.44
N VAL A 14 -27.61 26.89 31.13
CA VAL A 14 -26.78 27.86 31.87
C VAL A 14 -26.02 28.75 30.90
N GLY A 15 -26.42 30.02 30.79
CA GLY A 15 -25.75 31.04 29.98
C GLY A 15 -26.72 31.91 29.19
N ASN A 16 -26.20 33.02 28.61
CA ASN A 16 -27.02 33.89 27.78
C ASN A 16 -27.46 33.16 26.51
N GLU A 17 -28.75 33.19 26.19
CA GLU A 17 -29.34 32.51 25.02
C GLU A 17 -29.06 30.99 24.95
N ALA A 18 -28.71 30.35 26.07
CA ALA A 18 -28.56 28.90 26.15
C ALA A 18 -29.93 28.21 26.01
N LEU A 19 -30.04 27.19 25.15
CA LEU A 19 -31.27 26.44 24.89
C LEU A 19 -31.03 24.94 25.09
N ALA A 20 -31.67 24.35 26.11
CA ALA A 20 -31.75 22.91 26.29
C ALA A 20 -33.20 22.46 26.04
N SER A 21 -33.51 22.05 24.81
CA SER A 21 -34.87 21.69 24.39
C SER A 21 -35.13 20.19 24.31
N GLY A 22 -34.08 19.36 24.27
CA GLY A 22 -34.23 17.91 24.37
C GLY A 22 -34.55 17.48 25.82
N ALA A 23 -35.31 16.41 26.00
CA ALA A 23 -35.46 15.79 27.32
C ALA A 23 -34.08 15.34 27.85
N TYR A 24 -33.79 15.58 29.13
CA TYR A 24 -32.48 15.33 29.78
C TYR A 24 -31.30 16.10 29.16
N ALA A 25 -31.53 17.09 28.30
CA ALA A 25 -30.45 17.80 27.61
C ALA A 25 -29.73 18.82 28.53
N VAL A 26 -28.44 19.04 28.29
CA VAL A 26 -27.60 19.99 29.04
C VAL A 26 -26.97 20.99 28.07
N ALA A 27 -27.26 22.28 28.25
CA ALA A 27 -26.71 23.38 27.45
C ALA A 27 -25.96 24.37 28.37
N MET A 28 -24.64 24.48 28.26
CA MET A 28 -23.81 25.36 29.11
C MET A 28 -22.89 26.27 28.29
N GLY A 29 -23.11 27.58 28.37
CA GLY A 29 -22.37 28.63 27.65
C GLY A 29 -23.30 29.63 26.95
N ALA A 30 -22.73 30.59 26.20
CA ALA A 30 -23.53 31.59 25.48
C ALA A 30 -23.95 31.06 24.10
N GLN A 31 -25.24 31.18 23.74
CA GLN A 31 -25.81 30.75 22.46
C GLN A 31 -25.64 29.26 22.13
N THR A 32 -25.46 28.43 23.16
CA THR A 32 -25.38 26.97 23.01
C THR A 32 -26.77 26.34 22.93
N LYS A 33 -26.89 25.28 22.13
CA LYS A 33 -28.14 24.57 21.83
C LYS A 33 -27.95 23.06 22.01
N ALA A 34 -28.66 22.47 22.96
CA ALA A 34 -28.79 21.03 23.15
C ALA A 34 -30.24 20.62 22.86
N SER A 35 -30.50 20.15 21.64
CA SER A 35 -31.86 19.86 21.15
C SER A 35 -32.17 18.37 20.98
N GLY A 36 -31.17 17.49 20.94
CA GLY A 36 -31.38 16.04 20.95
C GLY A 36 -31.73 15.52 22.35
N MET A 37 -32.43 14.38 22.44
CA MET A 37 -32.69 13.71 23.71
C MET A 37 -31.38 13.30 24.39
N SER A 38 -31.22 13.61 25.68
CA SER A 38 -30.01 13.33 26.46
C SER A 38 -28.72 13.90 25.83
N SER A 39 -28.84 14.97 25.03
CA SER A 39 -27.69 15.64 24.39
C SER A 39 -27.00 16.62 25.34
N ILE A 40 -25.69 16.81 25.16
CA ILE A 40 -24.88 17.71 25.98
C ILE A 40 -24.13 18.68 25.07
N ALA A 41 -24.33 19.98 25.23
CA ALA A 41 -23.63 21.05 24.53
C ALA A 41 -22.94 21.99 25.53
N ILE A 42 -21.61 22.13 25.43
CA ILE A 42 -20.79 22.93 26.35
C ILE A 42 -19.86 23.83 25.54
N GLY A 43 -20.08 25.14 25.59
CA GLY A 43 -19.28 26.14 24.88
C GLY A 43 -20.09 27.34 24.41
N ASN A 44 -19.45 28.24 23.67
CA ASN A 44 -20.12 29.33 22.98
C ASN A 44 -20.54 28.87 21.57
N GLU A 45 -21.79 29.15 21.17
CA GLU A 45 -22.35 28.80 19.85
C GLU A 45 -22.24 27.30 19.48
N THR A 46 -22.30 26.41 20.48
CA THR A 46 -22.27 24.96 20.27
C THR A 46 -23.65 24.37 19.97
N GLU A 47 -23.71 23.34 19.13
CA GLU A 47 -24.97 22.68 18.75
C GLU A 47 -24.88 21.15 18.92
N ALA A 48 -25.58 20.58 19.90
CA ALA A 48 -25.80 19.15 20.06
C ALA A 48 -27.25 18.83 19.66
N SER A 49 -27.46 18.48 18.38
CA SER A 49 -28.80 18.28 17.83
C SER A 49 -29.16 16.80 17.63
N GLY A 50 -28.18 15.90 17.62
CA GLY A 50 -28.44 14.45 17.57
C GLY A 50 -28.82 13.91 18.95
N ASP A 51 -29.63 12.86 19.00
CA ASP A 51 -29.94 12.18 20.26
C ASP A 51 -28.69 11.54 20.86
N GLN A 52 -28.53 11.64 22.17
CA GLN A 52 -27.37 11.16 22.94
C GLN A 52 -26.02 11.70 22.41
N SER A 53 -26.03 12.87 21.75
CA SER A 53 -24.83 13.52 21.23
C SER A 53 -24.12 14.38 22.29
N PHE A 54 -22.79 14.52 22.14
CA PHE A 54 -21.97 15.38 22.97
C PHE A 54 -21.23 16.42 22.11
N THR A 55 -21.25 17.68 22.54
CA THR A 55 -20.57 18.81 21.89
C THR A 55 -19.79 19.61 22.94
N GLY A 56 -18.48 19.83 22.71
CA GLY A 56 -17.61 20.60 23.59
C GLY A 56 -16.69 21.57 22.84
N GLY A 57 -16.63 22.84 23.26
CA GLY A 57 -15.75 23.88 22.72
C GLY A 57 -16.39 24.74 21.62
N PRO A 58 -15.96 26.00 21.42
CA PRO A 58 -16.76 26.99 20.68
C PRO A 58 -17.06 26.61 19.23
N PHE A 59 -18.27 26.91 18.75
CA PHE A 59 -18.77 26.62 17.40
C PHE A 59 -18.80 25.12 17.01
N ALA A 60 -18.57 24.19 17.96
CA ALA A 60 -18.65 22.76 17.69
C ALA A 60 -20.08 22.29 17.44
N LYS A 61 -20.25 21.22 16.66
CA LYS A 61 -21.55 20.66 16.27
C LYS A 61 -21.55 19.12 16.30
N ALA A 62 -22.50 18.52 17.00
CA ALA A 62 -22.78 17.09 16.99
C ALA A 62 -24.23 16.88 16.54
N THR A 63 -24.42 16.64 15.24
CA THR A 63 -25.76 16.57 14.63
C THR A 63 -26.23 15.16 14.34
N GLY A 64 -25.32 14.18 14.37
CA GLY A 64 -25.67 12.76 14.27
C GLY A 64 -26.07 12.16 15.62
N ASN A 65 -26.98 11.20 15.64
CA ASN A 65 -27.31 10.48 16.88
C ASN A 65 -26.07 9.73 17.40
N PHE A 66 -25.87 9.71 18.72
CA PHE A 66 -24.70 9.17 19.41
C PHE A 66 -23.35 9.80 19.00
N SER A 67 -23.35 10.95 18.34
CA SER A 67 -22.12 11.58 17.85
C SER A 67 -21.40 12.41 18.93
N THR A 68 -20.09 12.60 18.77
CA THR A 68 -19.25 13.36 19.71
C THR A 68 -18.40 14.37 18.95
N ALA A 69 -18.57 15.67 19.22
CA ALA A 69 -17.76 16.76 18.69
C ALA A 69 -17.01 17.49 19.82
N LEU A 70 -15.69 17.56 19.77
CA LEU A 70 -14.88 18.20 20.82
C LEU A 70 -13.72 19.02 20.23
N GLY A 71 -13.78 20.34 20.37
CA GLY A 71 -12.78 21.29 19.88
C GLY A 71 -13.42 22.44 19.11
N ASN A 72 -12.71 23.58 19.01
CA ASN A 72 -13.23 24.75 18.31
C ASN A 72 -13.58 24.42 16.85
N GLY A 73 -14.85 24.58 16.47
CA GLY A 73 -15.37 24.23 15.13
C GLY A 73 -15.39 22.74 14.78
N ALA A 74 -15.25 21.83 15.76
CA ALA A 74 -15.36 20.39 15.51
C ALA A 74 -16.79 20.01 15.07
N ASN A 75 -16.95 19.13 14.08
CA ASN A 75 -18.25 18.83 13.49
C ASN A 75 -18.45 17.33 13.22
N ALA A 76 -19.31 16.68 14.01
CA ALA A 76 -19.69 15.27 13.89
C ALA A 76 -21.14 15.17 13.36
N MET A 77 -21.28 14.89 12.06
CA MET A 77 -22.59 14.88 11.38
C MET A 77 -23.16 13.47 11.20
N GLY A 78 -22.31 12.45 11.12
CA GLY A 78 -22.75 11.06 10.98
C GLY A 78 -23.28 10.45 12.28
N VAL A 79 -24.17 9.46 12.17
CA VAL A 79 -24.59 8.64 13.32
C VAL A 79 -23.38 7.93 13.91
N THR A 80 -23.20 7.96 15.24
CA THR A 80 -22.02 7.48 15.99
C THR A 80 -20.69 8.09 15.54
N ALA A 81 -20.70 9.23 14.84
CA ALA A 81 -19.47 9.88 14.39
C ALA A 81 -18.71 10.56 15.55
N VAL A 82 -17.39 10.55 15.47
CA VAL A 82 -16.48 11.21 16.42
C VAL A 82 -15.67 12.27 15.68
N ALA A 83 -15.65 13.50 16.17
CA ALA A 83 -14.85 14.61 15.64
C ALA A 83 -14.13 15.34 16.81
N ILE A 84 -12.84 15.06 17.02
CA ILE A 84 -12.07 15.60 18.16
C ILE A 84 -10.87 16.39 17.63
N GLY A 85 -10.87 17.70 17.81
CA GLY A 85 -9.81 18.62 17.38
C GLY A 85 -10.36 19.90 16.76
N ASN A 86 -9.53 20.96 16.70
CA ASN A 86 -9.92 22.21 16.04
C ASN A 86 -10.21 21.96 14.55
N GLY A 87 -11.44 22.29 14.12
CA GLY A 87 -11.91 22.05 12.75
C GLY A 87 -11.96 20.56 12.33
N ALA A 88 -11.93 19.61 13.28
CA ALA A 88 -12.09 18.19 12.97
C ALA A 88 -13.50 17.94 12.41
N LYS A 89 -13.64 17.16 11.33
CA LYS A 89 -14.92 16.93 10.66
C LYS A 89 -15.16 15.46 10.39
N SER A 90 -16.28 14.91 10.87
CA SER A 90 -16.69 13.54 10.55
C SER A 90 -18.12 13.55 10.00
N ASN A 91 -18.24 13.42 8.67
CA ASN A 91 -19.54 13.46 7.98
C ASN A 91 -20.22 12.08 7.94
N SER A 92 -19.46 11.01 8.17
CA SER A 92 -19.83 9.65 7.82
C SER A 92 -20.32 8.87 9.03
N ILE A 93 -21.27 7.95 8.82
CA ILE A 93 -21.75 7.03 9.86
C ILE A 93 -20.55 6.23 10.41
N GLN A 94 -20.44 6.14 11.74
CA GLN A 94 -19.31 5.53 12.47
C GLN A 94 -17.93 6.13 12.12
N GLY A 95 -17.88 7.33 11.52
CA GLY A 95 -16.64 7.97 11.11
C GLY A 95 -15.87 8.57 12.28
N ILE A 96 -14.56 8.35 12.35
CA ILE A 96 -13.68 8.84 13.42
C ILE A 96 -12.67 9.86 12.86
N ALA A 97 -12.86 11.14 13.16
CA ALA A 97 -11.92 12.22 12.85
C ALA A 97 -11.26 12.73 14.16
N ILE A 98 -9.96 12.50 14.34
CA ILE A 98 -9.23 12.94 15.55
C ILE A 98 -7.95 13.68 15.14
N GLY A 99 -7.85 14.96 15.49
CA GLY A 99 -6.72 15.84 15.17
C GLY A 99 -7.18 17.16 14.57
N SER A 100 -6.35 18.20 14.68
CA SER A 100 -6.65 19.51 14.09
C SER A 100 -6.81 19.38 12.57
N GLY A 101 -7.96 19.78 12.04
CA GLY A 101 -8.30 19.67 10.62
C GLY A 101 -8.42 18.23 10.08
N ALA A 102 -8.52 17.21 10.94
CA ALA A 102 -8.78 15.83 10.51
C ALA A 102 -10.18 15.73 9.86
N GLN A 103 -10.31 14.99 8.76
CA GLN A 103 -11.56 14.89 8.00
C GLN A 103 -11.89 13.46 7.59
N VAL A 104 -13.12 13.04 7.92
CA VAL A 104 -13.77 11.87 7.33
C VAL A 104 -14.90 12.37 6.42
N ASN A 105 -14.75 12.14 5.12
CA ASN A 105 -15.58 12.72 4.06
C ASN A 105 -16.27 11.65 3.19
N SER A 106 -16.34 10.37 3.60
CA SER A 106 -17.01 9.35 2.78
C SER A 106 -18.52 9.62 2.68
N GLN A 107 -19.02 9.91 1.47
CA GLN A 107 -20.40 10.34 1.20
C GLN A 107 -21.31 9.22 0.64
N LYS A 108 -20.82 7.98 0.49
CA LYS A 108 -21.66 6.86 0.01
C LYS A 108 -22.32 6.15 1.19
N GLU A 109 -23.56 5.69 1.02
CA GLU A 109 -24.40 5.16 2.10
C GLU A 109 -23.80 3.87 2.73
N ASP A 110 -23.13 3.03 1.92
CA ASP A 110 -22.43 1.82 2.39
C ASP A 110 -21.01 2.07 2.96
N SER A 111 -20.61 3.34 3.15
CA SER A 111 -19.22 3.73 3.43
C SER A 111 -18.96 4.16 4.88
N THR A 112 -19.48 3.37 5.84
CA THR A 112 -19.35 3.63 7.28
C THR A 112 -17.91 3.38 7.80
N GLY A 113 -17.67 3.64 9.08
CA GLY A 113 -16.49 3.14 9.82
C GLY A 113 -15.14 3.71 9.37
N SER A 114 -15.14 4.85 8.67
CA SER A 114 -13.93 5.44 8.09
C SER A 114 -13.15 6.26 9.13
N ILE A 115 -11.82 6.14 9.14
CA ILE A 115 -10.94 6.66 10.21
C ILE A 115 -9.94 7.67 9.65
N ALA A 116 -9.86 8.86 10.25
CA ALA A 116 -8.86 9.90 10.02
C ALA A 116 -8.25 10.38 11.35
N ILE A 117 -7.02 9.99 11.67
CA ILE A 117 -6.35 10.32 12.94
C ILE A 117 -5.02 11.02 12.66
N GLY A 118 -4.90 12.31 13.02
CA GLY A 118 -3.71 13.14 12.82
C GLY A 118 -4.06 14.53 12.33
N ARG A 119 -3.14 15.50 12.47
CA ARG A 119 -3.32 16.85 11.91
C ARG A 119 -3.54 16.74 10.40
N ASN A 120 -4.64 17.28 9.88
CA ASN A 120 -5.04 17.22 8.48
C ASN A 120 -5.13 15.79 7.89
N ALA A 121 -5.32 14.75 8.71
CA ALA A 121 -5.57 13.40 8.17
C ALA A 121 -6.89 13.40 7.37
N GLN A 122 -6.92 12.76 6.21
CA GLN A 122 -8.06 12.78 5.28
C GLN A 122 -8.48 11.38 4.84
N SER A 123 -9.62 10.93 5.33
CA SER A 123 -10.28 9.69 4.92
C SER A 123 -11.48 10.04 4.03
N ASN A 124 -11.28 10.03 2.71
CA ASN A 124 -12.31 10.39 1.72
C ASN A 124 -13.01 9.16 1.10
N ALA A 125 -12.58 7.95 1.47
CA ALA A 125 -13.10 6.68 0.96
C ALA A 125 -13.80 5.89 2.08
N GLY A 126 -14.79 5.07 1.73
CA GLY A 126 -15.50 4.21 2.67
C GLY A 126 -14.61 3.15 3.30
N LEU A 127 -14.89 2.84 4.57
CA LEU A 127 -14.10 1.94 5.43
C LEU A 127 -12.59 2.27 5.49
N SER A 128 -12.17 3.45 5.01
CA SER A 128 -10.76 3.73 4.77
C SER A 128 -10.07 4.34 5.98
N ILE A 129 -8.80 3.97 6.17
CA ILE A 129 -7.99 4.32 7.35
C ILE A 129 -6.90 5.30 6.91
N ALA A 130 -6.85 6.48 7.52
CA ALA A 130 -5.83 7.50 7.34
C ALA A 130 -5.27 7.91 8.70
N ILE A 131 -4.09 7.41 9.08
CA ILE A 131 -3.50 7.64 10.41
C ILE A 131 -2.10 8.25 10.23
N GLY A 132 -1.89 9.45 10.76
CA GLY A 132 -0.67 10.24 10.61
C GLY A 132 -0.98 11.67 10.19
N ALA A 133 -0.07 12.61 10.46
CA ALA A 133 -0.24 13.98 9.99
C ALA A 133 -0.21 14.03 8.46
N ASP A 134 -1.18 14.71 7.84
CA ASP A 134 -1.36 14.83 6.39
C ASP A 134 -1.49 13.46 5.65
N ALA A 135 -1.81 12.37 6.37
CA ALA A 135 -2.12 11.07 5.78
C ALA A 135 -3.43 11.14 4.99
N ARG A 136 -3.50 10.55 3.79
CA ARG A 136 -4.63 10.76 2.88
C ARG A 136 -5.02 9.55 2.03
N ASN A 137 -6.29 9.20 2.09
CA ASN A 137 -6.95 8.34 1.11
C ASN A 137 -7.67 9.26 0.11
N PHE A 138 -7.30 9.22 -1.18
CA PHE A 138 -7.86 10.15 -2.18
C PHE A 138 -9.29 9.77 -2.58
N THR A 139 -9.47 8.54 -3.08
CA THR A 139 -10.76 8.04 -3.60
C THR A 139 -10.84 6.53 -3.33
N GLY A 140 -12.05 5.99 -3.16
CA GLY A 140 -12.27 4.56 -2.92
C GLY A 140 -13.13 3.93 -3.99
N GLY A 141 -12.87 2.65 -4.28
CA GLY A 141 -13.84 1.79 -4.95
C GLY A 141 -15.03 1.51 -4.03
N THR A 142 -16.17 1.09 -4.59
CA THR A 142 -17.26 0.56 -3.75
C THR A 142 -16.73 -0.68 -3.01
N TYR A 143 -16.80 -0.67 -1.67
CA TYR A 143 -16.30 -1.72 -0.78
C TYR A 143 -14.77 -1.97 -0.74
N THR A 144 -13.94 -1.09 -1.31
CA THR A 144 -12.47 -1.24 -1.18
C THR A 144 -11.86 -0.05 -0.46
N ALA A 145 -11.44 -0.31 0.78
CA ALA A 145 -10.79 0.64 1.66
C ALA A 145 -9.31 0.83 1.30
N GLY A 146 -8.85 2.08 1.34
CA GLY A 146 -7.42 2.41 1.40
C GLY A 146 -6.92 2.45 2.85
N THR A 147 -5.69 2.01 3.07
CA THR A 147 -5.00 2.10 4.38
C THR A 147 -3.74 2.94 4.24
N ALA A 148 -3.82 4.22 4.62
CA ALA A 148 -2.68 5.13 4.75
C ALA A 148 -2.27 5.26 6.22
N VAL A 149 -1.09 4.76 6.59
CA VAL A 149 -0.56 4.86 7.96
C VAL A 149 0.87 5.41 7.95
N GLY A 150 1.04 6.62 8.47
CA GLY A 150 2.30 7.36 8.51
C GLY A 150 2.10 8.82 8.08
N THR A 151 2.97 9.72 8.55
CA THR A 151 2.91 11.13 8.13
C THR A 151 3.09 11.25 6.61
N GLY A 152 2.14 11.89 5.94
CA GLY A 152 2.11 12.03 4.48
C GLY A 152 1.85 10.73 3.69
N ALA A 153 1.50 9.62 4.35
CA ALA A 153 1.16 8.36 3.68
C ALA A 153 -0.09 8.54 2.80
N LYS A 154 -0.12 7.92 1.61
CA LYS A 154 -1.15 8.17 0.59
C LYS A 154 -1.61 6.89 -0.10
N THR A 155 -2.93 6.71 -0.21
CA THR A 155 -3.54 5.70 -1.09
C THR A 155 -4.49 6.35 -2.10
N GLY A 156 -4.35 6.03 -3.38
CA GLY A 156 -5.15 6.64 -4.46
C GLY A 156 -6.42 5.92 -4.86
N GLY A 157 -6.32 4.61 -5.10
CA GLY A 157 -7.41 3.78 -5.60
C GLY A 157 -7.59 2.47 -4.84
N ALA A 158 -8.84 2.02 -4.82
CA ALA A 158 -9.35 0.89 -4.06
C ALA A 158 -8.85 0.86 -2.59
N GLY A 159 -8.29 -0.19 -1.98
CA GLY A 159 -7.46 -1.29 -2.50
C GLY A 159 -5.98 -1.11 -2.16
N GLY A 160 -5.51 0.13 -2.01
CA GLY A 160 -4.13 0.46 -1.67
C GLY A 160 -3.79 0.34 -0.18
N VAL A 161 -2.58 -0.12 0.11
CA VAL A 161 -1.98 -0.13 1.45
C VAL A 161 -0.69 0.67 1.40
N ALA A 162 -0.60 1.76 2.16
CA ALA A 162 0.56 2.64 2.26
C ALA A 162 0.95 2.82 3.74
N ILE A 163 1.97 2.08 4.20
CA ILE A 163 2.41 2.08 5.60
C ILE A 163 3.85 2.57 5.69
N GLY A 164 4.04 3.81 6.16
CA GLY A 164 5.34 4.48 6.29
C GLY A 164 5.23 5.98 6.05
N ASN A 165 6.21 6.75 6.54
CA ASN A 165 6.29 8.18 6.23
C ASN A 165 6.39 8.38 4.71
N ASN A 166 5.49 9.15 4.11
CA ASN A 166 5.38 9.35 2.65
C ASN A 166 5.27 8.07 1.80
N ALA A 167 4.84 6.94 2.37
CA ALA A 167 4.51 5.74 1.60
C ALA A 167 3.35 6.04 0.63
N GLN A 168 3.42 5.53 -0.60
CA GLN A 168 2.48 5.84 -1.67
C GLN A 168 2.01 4.57 -2.38
N ALA A 169 0.70 4.31 -2.34
CA ALA A 169 0.07 3.20 -3.06
C ALA A 169 -1.00 3.72 -4.04
N ASN A 170 -0.96 3.27 -5.29
CA ASN A 170 -2.01 3.52 -6.31
C ASN A 170 -2.39 4.99 -6.56
N ILE A 171 -1.52 5.97 -6.28
CA ILE A 171 -1.89 7.39 -6.26
C ILE A 171 -2.27 8.02 -7.61
N ASN A 172 -2.00 7.35 -8.73
CA ASN A 172 -2.09 7.94 -10.08
C ASN A 172 -3.06 7.24 -11.04
N ASN A 173 -3.65 6.10 -10.69
CA ASN A 173 -4.42 5.32 -11.65
C ASN A 173 -5.88 5.79 -11.66
N GLY A 174 -6.22 6.65 -12.63
CA GLY A 174 -7.59 7.03 -12.97
C GLY A 174 -8.45 5.89 -13.57
N ASN A 175 -8.02 4.65 -13.38
CA ASN A 175 -8.73 3.45 -13.79
C ASN A 175 -9.45 2.83 -12.58
N PRO A 176 -10.79 2.81 -12.53
CA PRO A 176 -11.53 2.17 -11.43
C PRO A 176 -11.42 0.64 -11.43
N SER A 177 -10.90 0.03 -12.50
CA SER A 177 -10.78 -1.42 -12.67
C SER A 177 -9.38 -1.93 -12.33
N GLY A 178 -9.19 -2.28 -11.05
CA GLY A 178 -8.03 -3.03 -10.55
C GLY A 178 -6.89 -2.16 -10.03
N ILE A 179 -6.85 -1.91 -8.71
CA ILE A 179 -5.68 -1.27 -8.08
C ILE A 179 -5.51 -1.73 -6.63
N TYR A 180 -4.57 -2.65 -6.39
CA TYR A 180 -4.22 -3.18 -5.06
C TYR A 180 -2.70 -3.09 -4.81
N GLY A 181 -2.19 -1.87 -4.66
CA GLY A 181 -0.77 -1.60 -4.46
C GLY A 181 -0.42 -1.66 -2.97
N THR A 182 0.68 -2.32 -2.61
CA THR A 182 1.15 -2.44 -1.23
C THR A 182 2.52 -1.78 -1.09
N ALA A 183 2.55 -0.55 -0.57
CA ALA A 183 3.76 0.21 -0.25
C ALA A 183 4.00 0.19 1.27
N ILE A 184 5.06 -0.49 1.72
CA ILE A 184 5.42 -0.58 3.13
C ILE A 184 6.88 -0.16 3.31
N GLY A 185 7.10 0.88 4.12
CA GLY A 185 8.39 1.52 4.35
C GLY A 185 8.37 3.02 4.03
N THR A 186 9.29 3.78 4.63
CA THR A 186 9.42 5.22 4.37
C THR A 186 9.66 5.48 2.88
N SER A 187 8.84 6.33 2.29
CA SER A 187 8.86 6.71 0.87
C SER A 187 8.85 5.53 -0.11
N SER A 188 8.28 4.39 0.30
CA SER A 188 7.95 3.27 -0.61
C SER A 188 6.86 3.69 -1.59
N ASP A 189 6.89 3.13 -2.81
CA ASP A 189 6.08 3.61 -3.94
C ASP A 189 5.58 2.43 -4.78
N ALA A 190 4.34 1.99 -4.51
CA ALA A 190 3.65 0.89 -5.21
C ALA A 190 2.53 1.48 -6.10
N ARG A 191 2.86 1.86 -7.33
CA ARG A 191 1.94 2.55 -8.25
C ARG A 191 1.28 1.64 -9.28
N GLY A 192 1.91 0.51 -9.58
CA GLY A 192 1.35 -0.46 -10.52
C GLY A 192 0.15 -1.21 -9.95
N THR A 193 -0.72 -1.66 -10.82
CA THR A 193 -1.84 -2.57 -10.54
C THR A 193 -1.29 -3.85 -9.90
N TYR A 194 -1.77 -4.21 -8.70
CA TYR A 194 -1.24 -5.34 -7.88
C TYR A 194 0.26 -5.26 -7.53
N SER A 195 0.87 -4.07 -7.57
CA SER A 195 2.29 -3.91 -7.27
C SER A 195 2.60 -3.97 -5.76
N VAL A 196 3.80 -4.41 -5.40
CA VAL A 196 4.26 -4.51 -4.00
C VAL A 196 5.64 -3.90 -3.85
N ALA A 197 5.76 -2.86 -3.03
CA ALA A 197 7.02 -2.18 -2.69
C ALA A 197 7.26 -2.26 -1.18
N LEU A 198 8.18 -3.14 -0.74
CA LEU A 198 8.51 -3.35 0.67
C LEU A 198 9.96 -2.94 0.97
N GLY A 199 10.14 -1.78 1.61
CA GLY A 199 11.43 -1.23 2.02
C GLY A 199 11.51 0.29 1.93
N LEU A 200 12.50 0.89 2.60
CA LEU A 200 12.84 2.31 2.44
C LEU A 200 13.09 2.61 0.95
N LEU A 201 12.34 3.55 0.36
CA LEU A 201 12.47 3.95 -1.05
C LEU A 201 12.37 2.79 -2.07
N ALA A 202 11.72 1.68 -1.69
CA ALA A 202 11.38 0.61 -2.64
C ALA A 202 10.35 1.11 -3.66
N LYS A 203 10.48 0.73 -4.92
CA LYS A 203 9.62 1.19 -6.03
C LYS A 203 9.11 0.03 -6.87
N ALA A 204 7.80 -0.15 -6.91
CA ALA A 204 7.10 -1.10 -7.77
C ALA A 204 6.10 -0.30 -8.61
N THR A 205 6.56 0.22 -9.75
CA THR A 205 5.77 1.20 -10.54
C THR A 205 5.04 0.59 -11.73
N ALA A 206 5.35 -0.65 -12.09
CA ALA A 206 4.73 -1.37 -13.19
C ALA A 206 3.71 -2.41 -12.69
N ASP A 207 2.83 -2.89 -13.57
CA ASP A 207 1.75 -3.77 -13.17
C ASP A 207 2.29 -5.15 -12.77
N TYR A 208 1.70 -5.75 -11.74
CA TYR A 208 2.11 -7.04 -11.14
C TYR A 208 3.58 -7.09 -10.64
N SER A 209 4.24 -5.94 -10.45
CA SER A 209 5.65 -5.86 -10.07
C SER A 209 5.89 -5.97 -8.56
N LEU A 210 7.03 -6.55 -8.15
CA LEU A 210 7.46 -6.69 -6.75
C LEU A 210 8.85 -6.12 -6.53
N ALA A 211 8.99 -5.09 -5.70
CA ALA A 211 10.26 -4.58 -5.20
C ALA A 211 10.40 -4.88 -3.69
N LEU A 212 11.28 -5.82 -3.35
CA LEU A 212 11.53 -6.27 -1.99
C LEU A 212 12.94 -5.89 -1.54
N GLY A 213 13.05 -4.82 -0.75
CA GLY A 213 14.27 -4.36 -0.12
C GLY A 213 14.48 -2.85 -0.22
N PRO A 214 15.30 -2.23 0.65
CA PRO A 214 15.59 -0.81 0.56
C PRO A 214 16.19 -0.44 -0.80
N TYR A 215 15.64 0.57 -1.46
CA TYR A 215 16.02 1.03 -2.80
C TYR A 215 15.86 -0.04 -3.92
N ALA A 216 15.09 -1.11 -3.71
CA ALA A 216 14.75 -2.06 -4.78
C ALA A 216 13.80 -1.39 -5.79
N ILE A 217 13.97 -1.69 -7.08
CA ILE A 217 13.22 -1.07 -8.18
C ILE A 217 12.71 -2.14 -9.15
N ALA A 218 11.39 -2.26 -9.27
CA ALA A 218 10.70 -3.10 -10.25
C ALA A 218 9.79 -2.20 -11.11
N ASN A 219 10.28 -1.84 -12.30
CA ASN A 219 9.64 -0.87 -13.19
C ASN A 219 9.16 -1.51 -14.51
N ILE A 220 9.07 -2.83 -14.54
CA ILE A 220 8.68 -3.65 -15.69
C ILE A 220 7.50 -4.55 -15.29
N ASP A 221 6.55 -4.77 -16.20
CA ASP A 221 5.35 -5.56 -15.90
C ASP A 221 5.72 -7.01 -15.50
N SER A 222 5.11 -7.49 -14.42
CA SER A 222 5.37 -8.78 -13.77
C SER A 222 6.83 -9.02 -13.34
N SER A 223 7.64 -7.96 -13.21
CA SER A 223 9.04 -8.08 -12.79
C SER A 223 9.23 -8.11 -11.27
N ILE A 224 10.33 -8.70 -10.81
CA ILE A 224 10.62 -8.87 -9.38
C ILE A 224 12.05 -8.43 -9.07
N ALA A 225 12.23 -7.42 -8.22
CA ALA A 225 13.51 -6.98 -7.69
C ALA A 225 13.69 -7.43 -6.23
N LEU A 226 14.66 -8.31 -5.96
CA LEU A 226 14.92 -8.90 -4.65
C LEU A 226 16.25 -8.41 -4.06
N GLY A 227 16.19 -7.76 -2.90
CA GLY A 227 17.33 -7.28 -2.12
C GLY A 227 17.61 -5.79 -2.28
N HIS A 228 18.49 -5.28 -1.41
CA HIS A 228 18.88 -3.86 -1.39
C HIS A 228 19.45 -3.41 -2.75
N SER A 229 18.96 -2.26 -3.25
CA SER A 229 19.39 -1.65 -4.52
C SER A 229 19.23 -2.53 -5.78
N SER A 230 18.52 -3.66 -5.71
CA SER A 230 18.27 -4.51 -6.87
C SER A 230 17.33 -3.84 -7.87
N VAL A 231 17.55 -4.05 -9.15
CA VAL A 231 16.76 -3.46 -10.25
C VAL A 231 16.30 -4.56 -11.19
N ALA A 232 14.99 -4.64 -11.44
CA ALA A 232 14.40 -5.51 -12.45
C ALA A 232 13.99 -4.68 -13.67
N ASP A 233 14.85 -4.72 -14.69
CA ASP A 233 14.86 -3.89 -15.90
C ASP A 233 14.57 -4.68 -17.20
N ARG A 234 14.57 -6.02 -17.14
CA ARG A 234 14.33 -6.88 -18.30
C ARG A 234 12.85 -7.27 -18.43
N ALA A 235 12.27 -6.96 -19.59
CA ALA A 235 10.92 -7.32 -19.97
C ALA A 235 10.76 -8.79 -20.39
N ALA A 236 9.51 -9.16 -20.68
CA ALA A 236 9.18 -10.36 -21.43
C ALA A 236 9.81 -10.33 -22.84
N LYS A 237 9.84 -11.49 -23.49
CA LYS A 237 10.30 -11.71 -24.87
C LYS A 237 11.80 -11.47 -25.11
N VAL A 238 12.62 -11.50 -24.06
CA VAL A 238 14.08 -11.46 -24.13
C VAL A 238 14.60 -12.87 -24.41
N ASP A 239 15.42 -13.00 -25.46
CA ASP A 239 16.04 -14.26 -25.85
C ASP A 239 17.28 -14.55 -24.97
N GLY A 240 17.47 -15.82 -24.62
CA GLY A 240 18.61 -16.33 -23.86
C GLY A 240 19.87 -16.44 -24.70
N TYR A 241 21.02 -16.55 -24.03
CA TYR A 241 22.31 -16.72 -24.72
C TYR A 241 22.38 -18.07 -25.45
N ASN A 242 22.69 -18.04 -26.74
CA ASN A 242 22.84 -19.23 -27.57
C ASN A 242 24.22 -19.24 -28.26
N PRO A 243 25.17 -20.11 -27.83
CA PRO A 243 26.51 -20.16 -28.41
C PRO A 243 26.56 -20.71 -29.84
N LEU A 244 25.48 -21.32 -30.34
CA LEU A 244 25.38 -21.92 -31.69
C LEU A 244 24.64 -21.02 -32.69
N GLY A 245 24.21 -19.82 -32.29
CA GLY A 245 23.62 -18.80 -33.16
C GLY A 245 22.19 -19.06 -33.68
N ALA A 246 21.72 -20.31 -33.70
CA ALA A 246 20.37 -20.68 -34.13
C ALA A 246 19.64 -21.52 -33.08
N LYS A 247 18.35 -21.22 -32.85
CA LYS A 247 17.48 -22.03 -31.98
C LYS A 247 17.21 -23.39 -32.64
N PRO A 248 17.23 -24.52 -31.91
CA PRO A 248 16.80 -25.82 -32.45
C PRO A 248 15.34 -25.75 -32.94
N LYS A 249 15.06 -26.37 -34.09
CA LYS A 249 13.74 -26.24 -34.78
C LYS A 249 12.56 -26.65 -33.91
N ASP A 250 12.75 -27.67 -33.07
CA ASP A 250 11.69 -28.29 -32.26
C ASP A 250 11.69 -27.84 -30.79
N ALA A 251 12.57 -26.91 -30.41
CA ALA A 251 12.65 -26.44 -29.03
C ALA A 251 11.44 -25.56 -28.64
N LYS A 252 10.87 -25.80 -27.45
CA LYS A 252 9.87 -24.92 -26.83
C LYS A 252 10.37 -23.47 -26.81
N GLU A 253 9.50 -22.48 -26.95
CA GLU A 253 9.93 -21.07 -26.90
C GLU A 253 10.28 -20.63 -25.47
N SER A 254 9.53 -21.11 -24.48
CA SER A 254 9.73 -20.77 -23.05
C SER A 254 11.06 -21.23 -22.44
N THR A 255 11.78 -22.15 -23.07
CA THR A 255 13.11 -22.61 -22.61
C THR A 255 14.25 -21.72 -23.08
N TRP A 256 13.99 -20.82 -24.05
CA TRP A 256 15.00 -19.91 -24.62
C TRP A 256 14.56 -18.45 -24.65
N ARG A 257 13.32 -18.12 -24.29
CA ARG A 257 12.76 -16.77 -24.34
C ARG A 257 11.84 -16.49 -23.15
N SER A 258 12.03 -15.35 -22.49
CA SER A 258 11.19 -14.96 -21.34
C SER A 258 9.73 -14.72 -21.72
N SER A 259 8.79 -15.14 -20.87
CA SER A 259 7.35 -14.87 -21.04
C SER A 259 6.83 -13.70 -20.20
N ALA A 260 7.57 -13.30 -19.16
CA ALA A 260 7.24 -12.23 -18.21
C ALA A 260 8.49 -11.38 -17.89
N GLY A 261 8.32 -10.31 -17.11
CA GLY A 261 9.43 -9.53 -16.56
C GLY A 261 10.36 -10.38 -15.69
N ALA A 262 11.64 -10.02 -15.64
CA ALA A 262 12.66 -10.83 -14.96
C ALA A 262 12.60 -10.73 -13.42
N VAL A 263 13.09 -11.79 -12.78
CA VAL A 263 13.51 -11.76 -11.38
C VAL A 263 14.98 -11.31 -11.32
N SER A 264 15.24 -10.18 -10.68
CA SER A 264 16.58 -9.65 -10.47
C SER A 264 16.97 -9.68 -9.00
N VAL A 265 18.14 -10.27 -8.73
CA VAL A 265 18.78 -10.30 -7.40
C VAL A 265 19.94 -9.30 -7.28
N GLY A 266 20.05 -8.35 -8.21
CA GLY A 266 21.21 -7.45 -8.32
C GLY A 266 20.93 -6.20 -9.14
N ASN A 267 22.00 -5.49 -9.50
CA ASN A 267 21.97 -4.25 -10.29
C ASN A 267 23.33 -4.07 -11.00
N SER A 268 23.35 -4.23 -12.32
CA SER A 268 24.55 -4.12 -13.15
C SER A 268 25.07 -2.70 -13.32
N GLU A 269 24.25 -1.66 -13.15
CA GLU A 269 24.70 -0.26 -13.18
C GLU A 269 25.50 0.13 -11.93
N ARG A 270 25.52 -0.75 -10.91
CA ARG A 270 26.14 -0.52 -9.60
C ARG A 270 27.03 -1.68 -9.15
N ASP A 271 27.38 -2.59 -10.07
CA ASP A 271 28.16 -3.81 -9.83
C ASP A 271 27.62 -4.72 -8.70
N ILE A 272 26.32 -4.64 -8.41
CA ILE A 272 25.69 -5.45 -7.36
C ILE A 272 25.28 -6.80 -7.96
N THR A 273 25.98 -7.86 -7.57
CA THR A 273 25.58 -9.25 -7.83
C THR A 273 25.35 -9.99 -6.51
N ARG A 274 24.60 -11.10 -6.57
CA ARG A 274 24.36 -11.98 -5.41
C ARG A 274 24.43 -13.44 -5.86
N GLN A 275 24.98 -14.28 -4.99
CA GLN A 275 24.84 -15.72 -5.14
C GLN A 275 23.41 -16.14 -4.80
N ILE A 276 22.90 -17.14 -5.52
CA ILE A 276 21.69 -17.88 -5.16
C ILE A 276 22.17 -19.24 -4.63
N THR A 277 22.03 -19.46 -3.32
CA THR A 277 22.56 -20.65 -2.63
C THR A 277 21.46 -21.69 -2.39
N ASN A 278 21.86 -22.94 -2.10
CA ASN A 278 20.95 -24.06 -1.86
C ASN A 278 20.01 -24.40 -3.05
N VAL A 279 20.46 -24.11 -4.27
CA VAL A 279 19.78 -24.49 -5.51
C VAL A 279 19.98 -25.99 -5.76
N ALA A 280 18.89 -26.77 -5.73
CA ALA A 280 18.90 -28.17 -6.12
C ALA A 280 19.34 -28.34 -7.58
N ALA A 281 19.74 -29.56 -7.98
CA ALA A 281 20.07 -29.80 -9.38
C ALA A 281 18.80 -29.70 -10.24
N GLY A 282 18.86 -28.95 -11.34
CA GLY A 282 17.73 -28.81 -12.26
C GLY A 282 17.39 -30.11 -12.96
N SER A 283 16.09 -30.38 -13.11
CA SER A 283 15.52 -31.58 -13.72
C SER A 283 14.90 -31.35 -15.10
N GLU A 284 14.24 -30.20 -15.27
CA GLU A 284 13.57 -29.79 -16.50
C GLU A 284 14.35 -28.66 -17.21
N ASP A 285 14.11 -28.46 -18.52
CA ASP A 285 14.79 -27.45 -19.35
C ASP A 285 14.71 -26.00 -18.82
N THR A 286 13.75 -25.69 -17.93
CA THR A 286 13.55 -24.36 -17.34
C THR A 286 14.09 -24.21 -15.92
N ASP A 287 14.67 -25.28 -15.35
CA ASP A 287 15.22 -25.23 -13.99
C ASP A 287 16.58 -24.53 -13.94
N ALA A 288 16.89 -23.91 -12.80
CA ALA A 288 18.20 -23.29 -12.59
C ALA A 288 19.29 -24.38 -12.45
N VAL A 289 20.30 -24.34 -13.31
CA VAL A 289 21.47 -25.23 -13.23
C VAL A 289 22.34 -24.85 -12.02
N ASN A 290 22.74 -25.84 -11.21
CA ASN A 290 23.65 -25.62 -10.09
C ASN A 290 25.11 -25.99 -10.42
N VAL A 291 26.04 -25.60 -9.54
CA VAL A 291 27.49 -25.79 -9.74
C VAL A 291 27.89 -27.28 -9.81
N ALA A 292 27.11 -28.20 -9.22
CA ALA A 292 27.41 -29.62 -9.28
C ALA A 292 27.19 -30.20 -10.69
N GLN A 293 26.12 -29.78 -11.38
CA GLN A 293 25.84 -30.18 -12.76
C GLN A 293 26.93 -29.67 -13.72
N LEU A 294 27.38 -28.42 -13.56
CA LEU A 294 28.47 -27.87 -14.37
C LEU A 294 29.81 -28.63 -14.14
N LYS A 295 30.11 -29.01 -12.90
CA LYS A 295 31.30 -29.83 -12.57
C LYS A 295 31.26 -31.23 -13.19
N GLN A 296 30.08 -31.83 -13.34
CA GLN A 296 29.93 -33.12 -14.04
C GLN A 296 30.26 -32.99 -15.54
N ILE A 297 29.84 -31.89 -16.18
CA ILE A 297 30.20 -31.60 -17.59
C ILE A 297 31.71 -31.41 -17.73
N GLN A 298 32.35 -30.66 -16.82
CA GLN A 298 33.81 -30.52 -16.80
C GLN A 298 34.50 -31.88 -16.73
N GLY A 299 34.14 -32.73 -15.76
CA GLY A 299 34.73 -34.06 -15.62
C GLY A 299 34.51 -34.98 -16.83
N LYS A 300 33.40 -34.83 -17.57
CA LYS A 300 33.17 -35.56 -18.83
C LYS A 300 34.04 -35.05 -19.97
N MET A 301 34.24 -33.74 -20.06
CA MET A 301 35.12 -33.10 -21.04
C MET A 301 36.59 -33.49 -20.81
N ASP A 302 37.04 -33.51 -19.55
CA ASP A 302 38.38 -33.96 -19.18
C ASP A 302 38.62 -35.43 -19.61
N GLN A 303 37.62 -36.30 -19.45
CA GLN A 303 37.66 -37.69 -19.93
C GLN A 303 37.71 -37.79 -21.47
N ASP A 304 36.96 -36.96 -22.19
CA ASP A 304 36.94 -36.96 -23.65
C ASP A 304 38.26 -36.45 -24.24
N ILE A 305 38.87 -35.42 -23.64
CA ILE A 305 40.19 -34.90 -24.00
C ILE A 305 41.25 -35.99 -23.81
N ALA A 306 41.31 -36.62 -22.63
CA ALA A 306 42.24 -37.73 -22.38
C ALA A 306 41.99 -38.92 -23.34
N GLY A 307 40.74 -39.20 -23.70
CA GLY A 307 40.38 -40.22 -24.69
C GLY A 307 40.84 -39.88 -26.12
N LEU A 308 40.85 -38.60 -26.49
CA LEU A 308 41.38 -38.09 -27.76
C LEU A 308 42.91 -38.16 -27.79
N GLU A 309 43.59 -37.70 -26.75
CA GLU A 309 45.05 -37.75 -26.62
C GLU A 309 45.59 -39.18 -26.77
N ASN A 310 44.98 -40.15 -26.07
CA ASN A 310 45.37 -41.57 -26.18
C ASN A 310 45.19 -42.13 -27.60
N LYS A 311 44.14 -41.75 -28.33
CA LYS A 311 43.91 -42.16 -29.73
C LYS A 311 44.93 -41.52 -30.67
N ILE A 312 45.28 -40.27 -30.44
CA ILE A 312 46.29 -39.55 -31.24
C ILE A 312 47.66 -40.23 -31.04
N ASN A 313 48.07 -40.46 -29.79
CA ASN A 313 49.34 -41.11 -29.47
C ASN A 313 49.44 -42.52 -30.10
N SER A 314 48.41 -43.36 -29.91
CA SER A 314 48.39 -44.69 -30.54
C SER A 314 48.38 -44.64 -32.07
N SER A 315 47.80 -43.58 -32.68
CA SER A 315 47.84 -43.40 -34.13
C SER A 315 49.24 -43.00 -34.62
N ILE A 316 49.96 -42.19 -33.84
CA ILE A 316 51.38 -41.83 -34.09
C ILE A 316 52.25 -43.09 -33.98
N ASP A 317 52.11 -43.88 -32.91
CA ASP A 317 52.87 -45.13 -32.73
C ASP A 317 52.66 -46.13 -33.89
N ASN A 318 51.42 -46.24 -34.40
CA ASN A 318 51.10 -47.08 -35.56
C ASN A 318 51.70 -46.54 -36.88
N ILE A 319 51.81 -45.22 -37.04
CA ILE A 319 52.45 -44.60 -38.19
C ILE A 319 53.97 -44.83 -38.13
N ASP A 320 54.61 -44.56 -36.99
CA ASP A 320 56.04 -44.74 -36.80
C ASP A 320 56.47 -46.20 -36.99
N THR A 321 55.67 -47.16 -36.53
CA THR A 321 55.93 -48.59 -36.80
C THR A 321 55.73 -48.98 -38.26
N SER A 322 54.81 -48.34 -38.99
CA SER A 322 54.61 -48.59 -40.44
C SER A 322 55.70 -48.04 -41.35
N PHE A 323 56.45 -47.01 -40.91
CA PHE A 323 57.59 -46.44 -41.64
C PHE A 323 58.94 -47.11 -41.33
N ASN A 324 59.00 -48.00 -40.35
CA ASN A 324 60.22 -48.73 -39.95
C ASN A 324 60.27 -50.18 -40.49
N ILE A 325 59.67 -50.40 -41.66
CA ILE A 325 59.62 -51.69 -42.40
C ILE A 325 60.21 -51.49 -43.80
#